data_AF-A0A2D4H517-F1
#
_entry.id   AF-A0A2D4H517-F1
#
_cell.length_a   1.000
_cell.length_b   1.000
_cell.length_c   1.000
_cell.angle_alpha   90.00
_cell.angle_beta   90.00
_cell.angle_gamma   90.00
#
_symmetry.space_group_name_H-M   'P 1'
#
loop_
_entity.id
_entity.type
_entity.pdbx_description
1 polymer ?
#
loop_
_entity_poly.entity_id
_entity_poly.type
_entity_poly.pdbx_seq_one_letter_code
_entity_poly.pdbx_strand_id
1 'polypeptide(L)'
;MFCHTVKGRKEWLRKEIDLLKKFLKEGIHYLIKMLDFRCTDNPNEEFVVQDTGTAILVNEGIFSDTHLLAMMYCGEMCYWGLKYCGDQGTELHRELPGSSENTIMDFQEIGEKMLTKYIAVCEGPLRSHGWDTKNAKRILDYFKQLSS
;
A
#
# COMPACT_ATOMS: atom_id res chain seq x y z
N MET A 1 8.24 -3.33 9.66
CA MET A 1 7.44 -3.78 10.83
C MET A 1 6.73 -5.12 10.59
N PHE A 2 5.98 -5.29 9.50
CA PHE A 2 5.32 -6.56 9.16
C PHE A 2 6.32 -7.69 8.77
N CYS A 3 7.35 -7.36 7.99
CA CYS A 3 8.43 -8.27 7.63
C CYS A 3 9.17 -8.89 8.84
N HIS A 4 9.24 -8.19 9.98
CA HIS A 4 9.84 -8.72 11.20
C HIS A 4 8.94 -9.77 11.87
N THR A 5 7.63 -9.52 11.91
CA THR A 5 6.63 -10.49 12.41
C THR A 5 6.63 -11.77 11.57
N VAL A 6 6.68 -11.63 10.25
CA VAL A 6 6.71 -12.78 9.33
C VAL A 6 8.00 -13.60 9.46
N LYS A 7 9.16 -12.93 9.56
CA LYS A 7 10.47 -13.61 9.63
C LYS A 7 10.74 -14.21 11.01
N GLY A 8 10.30 -13.55 12.09
CA GLY A 8 10.65 -13.88 13.47
C GLY A 8 9.70 -14.86 14.18
N ARG A 9 8.50 -15.13 13.65
CA ARG A 9 7.50 -15.98 14.33
C ARG A 9 6.89 -17.06 13.42
N LYS A 10 7.72 -17.76 12.65
CA LYS A 10 7.28 -18.75 11.64
C LYS A 10 6.38 -19.86 12.20
N GLU A 11 6.65 -20.36 13.40
CA GLU A 11 5.83 -21.42 14.02
C GLU A 11 4.46 -20.91 14.46
N TRP A 12 4.38 -19.68 14.96
CA TRP A 12 3.11 -19.04 15.31
C TRP A 12 2.27 -18.76 14.05
N LEU A 13 2.90 -18.29 12.97
CA LEU A 13 2.23 -18.02 11.70
C LEU A 13 1.61 -19.27 11.07
N ARG A 14 2.22 -20.44 11.27
CA ARG A 14 1.63 -21.71 10.81
C ARG A 14 0.35 -22.07 11.55
N LYS A 15 0.23 -21.67 12.83
CA LYS A 15 -0.96 -21.94 13.66
C LYS A 15 -2.07 -20.90 13.42
N GLU A 16 -1.70 -19.65 13.14
CA GLU A 16 -2.62 -18.51 13.08
C GLU A 16 -2.70 -17.89 11.67
N ILE A 17 -2.60 -18.71 10.62
CA ILE A 17 -2.52 -18.24 9.25
C ILE A 17 -3.78 -17.45 8.83
N ASP A 18 -4.96 -17.82 9.33
CA ASP A 18 -6.21 -17.15 9.00
C ASP A 18 -6.32 -15.77 9.65
N LEU A 19 -5.82 -15.62 10.88
CA LEU A 19 -5.68 -14.30 11.51
C LEU A 19 -4.72 -13.41 10.73
N LEU A 20 -3.60 -13.97 10.26
CA LEU A 20 -2.65 -13.24 9.42
C LEU A 20 -3.32 -12.71 8.14
N LYS A 21 -4.06 -13.58 7.43
CA LYS A 21 -4.80 -13.20 6.22
C LYS A 21 -5.80 -12.08 6.51
N LYS A 22 -6.52 -12.17 7.63
CA LYS A 22 -7.46 -11.12 8.06
C LYS A 22 -6.74 -9.79 8.31
N PHE A 23 -5.66 -9.80 9.09
CA PHE A 23 -4.89 -8.58 9.38
C PHE A 23 -4.24 -7.97 8.14
N LEU A 24 -3.83 -8.79 7.17
CA LEU A 24 -3.33 -8.31 5.88
C LEU A 24 -4.41 -7.50 5.15
N LYS A 25 -5.60 -8.08 4.99
CA LYS A 25 -6.72 -7.43 4.29
C LYS A 25 -7.18 -6.16 5.02
N GLU A 26 -7.38 -6.23 6.34
CA GLU A 26 -7.79 -5.07 7.14
C GLU A 26 -6.73 -3.97 7.10
N GLY A 27 -5.45 -4.32 7.25
CA GLY A 27 -4.37 -3.34 7.20
C GLY A 27 -4.27 -2.64 5.86
N ILE A 28 -4.37 -3.38 4.75
CA ILE A 28 -4.41 -2.79 3.40
C ILE A 28 -5.63 -1.88 3.25
N HIS A 29 -6.82 -2.32 3.67
CA HIS A 29 -8.04 -1.51 3.61
C HIS A 29 -7.89 -0.19 4.35
N TYR A 30 -7.33 -0.21 5.57
CA TYR A 30 -7.15 1.01 6.36
C TYR A 30 -6.04 1.91 5.82
N LEU A 31 -4.97 1.35 5.24
CA LEU A 31 -3.92 2.13 4.58
C LEU A 31 -4.47 2.85 3.33
N ILE A 32 -5.25 2.15 2.50
CA ILE A 32 -5.92 2.75 1.34
C ILE A 32 -6.84 3.88 1.79
N LYS A 33 -7.70 3.63 2.78
CA LYS A 33 -8.58 4.68 3.33
C LYS A 33 -7.81 5.90 3.83
N MET A 34 -6.67 5.69 4.49
CA MET A 34 -5.84 6.79 4.98
C MET A 34 -5.27 7.62 3.82
N LEU A 35 -4.81 6.95 2.76
CA LEU A 35 -4.27 7.59 1.56
C LEU A 35 -5.36 8.29 0.72
N ASP A 36 -6.60 7.78 0.72
CA ASP A 36 -7.72 8.33 -0.04
C ASP A 36 -8.47 9.45 0.69
N PHE A 37 -8.30 9.60 2.01
CA PHE A 37 -9.11 10.52 2.84
C PHE A 37 -8.91 12.01 2.51
N ARG A 38 -8.01 12.38 1.59
CA ARG A 38 -7.69 13.78 1.33
C ARG A 38 -7.64 14.13 -0.15
N CYS A 39 -8.82 14.41 -0.68
CA CYS A 39 -9.01 15.39 -1.75
C CYS A 39 -9.68 16.61 -1.10
N THR A 40 -9.03 17.77 -1.14
CA THR A 40 -9.70 19.03 -0.79
C THR A 40 -10.65 19.40 -1.92
N ASP A 41 -11.95 19.45 -1.65
CA ASP A 41 -13.02 19.92 -2.55
C ASP A 41 -12.90 21.41 -2.94
N ASN A 42 -11.73 22.05 -2.73
CA ASN A 42 -11.50 23.46 -3.03
C ASN A 42 -10.32 23.63 -4.01
N PRO A 43 -10.56 23.63 -5.32
CA PRO A 43 -9.56 24.00 -6.33
C PRO A 43 -9.19 25.49 -6.34
N ASN A 44 -9.71 26.30 -5.40
CA ASN A 44 -9.66 27.77 -5.45
C ASN A 44 -8.68 28.45 -4.47
N GLU A 45 -7.88 27.70 -3.71
CA GLU A 45 -6.73 28.30 -3.02
C GLU A 45 -5.52 28.27 -3.96
N GLU A 46 -5.33 29.39 -4.66
CA GLU A 46 -4.16 29.65 -5.51
C GLU A 46 -2.91 29.79 -4.64
N PHE A 47 -2.43 28.65 -4.12
CA PHE A 47 -1.15 28.59 -3.43
C PHE A 47 -0.07 28.71 -4.51
N VAL A 48 0.67 29.82 -4.50
CA VAL A 48 1.83 30.00 -5.38
C VAL A 48 2.94 29.06 -4.86
N VAL A 49 2.87 27.79 -5.24
CA VAL A 49 3.90 26.82 -4.94
C VAL A 49 5.09 27.12 -5.86
N GLN A 50 6.09 27.83 -5.33
CA GLN A 50 7.30 28.18 -6.07
C GLN A 50 8.19 26.96 -6.38
N ASP A 51 8.07 25.90 -5.57
CA ASP A 51 8.83 24.66 -5.74
C ASP A 51 8.03 23.61 -6.51
N THR A 52 8.47 23.30 -7.74
CA THR A 52 7.81 22.34 -8.63
C THR A 52 7.69 20.95 -8.00
N GLY A 53 8.66 20.54 -7.17
CA GLY A 53 8.62 19.26 -6.46
C GLY A 53 7.46 19.18 -5.46
N THR A 54 7.31 20.22 -4.65
CA THR A 54 6.22 20.36 -3.67
C THR A 54 4.85 20.38 -4.34
N ALA A 55 4.72 21.06 -5.48
CA ALA A 55 3.46 21.10 -6.23
C ALA A 55 3.05 19.70 -6.74
N ILE A 56 4.02 18.91 -7.22
CA ILE A 56 3.80 17.52 -7.64
C ILE A 56 3.33 16.67 -6.44
N LEU A 57 3.98 16.79 -5.28
CA LEU A 57 3.60 16.04 -4.08
C LEU A 57 2.17 16.36 -3.63
N VAL A 58 1.80 17.64 -3.59
CA VAL A 58 0.46 18.10 -3.19
C VAL A 58 -0.60 17.61 -4.17
N ASN A 59 -0.37 17.72 -5.48
CA ASN A 59 -1.27 17.21 -6.51
C ASN A 59 -1.45 15.69 -6.44
N GLU A 60 -0.41 14.98 -6.03
CA GLU A 60 -0.47 13.53 -5.78
C GLU A 60 -1.07 13.17 -4.41
N GLY A 61 -1.49 14.14 -3.59
CA GLY A 61 -2.05 13.91 -2.26
C GLY A 61 -1.02 13.45 -1.21
N ILE A 62 0.25 13.81 -1.39
CA ILE A 62 1.37 13.40 -0.53
C ILE A 62 1.81 14.59 0.32
N PHE A 63 1.43 14.58 1.59
CA PHE A 63 1.65 15.71 2.50
C PHE A 63 2.69 15.45 3.59
N SER A 64 3.19 14.21 3.70
CA SER A 64 4.13 13.82 4.75
C SER A 64 4.78 12.48 4.46
N ASP A 65 5.91 12.24 5.13
CA ASP A 65 6.62 10.95 5.13
C ASP A 65 5.71 9.76 5.49
N THR A 66 4.67 9.98 6.30
CA THR A 66 3.68 8.95 6.63
C THR A 66 2.97 8.41 5.39
N HIS A 67 2.71 9.24 4.38
CA HIS A 67 2.10 8.78 3.13
C HIS A 67 3.05 7.85 2.36
N LEU A 68 4.33 8.19 2.29
CA LEU A 68 5.35 7.36 1.63
C LEU A 68 5.53 6.03 2.34
N LEU A 69 5.61 6.06 3.68
CA LEU A 69 5.68 4.87 4.51
C LEU A 69 4.42 4.00 4.32
N ALA A 70 3.25 4.62 4.27
CA ALA A 70 1.99 3.90 4.06
C ALA A 70 1.93 3.24 2.67
N MET A 71 2.37 3.92 1.61
CA MET A 71 2.44 3.33 0.26
C MET A 71 3.40 2.12 0.23
N MET A 72 4.60 2.27 0.78
CA MET A 72 5.57 1.18 0.87
C MET A 72 5.02 0.01 1.69
N TYR A 73 4.44 0.28 2.87
CA TYR A 73 3.85 -0.75 3.72
C TYR A 73 2.65 -1.44 3.07
N CYS A 74 1.80 -0.69 2.37
CA CYS A 74 0.68 -1.26 1.61
C CYS A 74 1.20 -2.26 0.58
N GLY A 75 2.23 -1.89 -0.20
CA GLY A 75 2.87 -2.79 -1.15
C GLY A 75 3.51 -4.02 -0.51
N GLU A 76 4.20 -3.88 0.64
CA GLU A 76 4.71 -5.04 1.38
C GLU A 76 3.59 -5.97 1.85
N MET A 77 2.49 -5.43 2.36
CA MET A 77 1.34 -6.23 2.80
C MET A 77 0.68 -6.94 1.62
N CYS A 78 0.55 -6.29 0.46
CA CYS A 78 0.07 -6.94 -0.77
C CYS A 78 0.96 -8.12 -1.19
N TYR A 79 2.29 -7.96 -1.13
CA TYR A 79 3.23 -9.05 -1.39
C TYR A 79 3.02 -10.25 -0.46
N TRP A 80 2.82 -10.01 0.82
CA TRP A 80 2.51 -11.08 1.77
C TRP A 80 1.10 -11.65 1.58
N GLY A 81 0.14 -10.81 1.18
CA GLY A 81 -1.20 -11.21 0.77
C GLY A 81 -1.14 -12.25 -0.34
N LEU A 82 -0.43 -11.98 -1.43
CA LEU A 82 -0.24 -12.95 -2.52
C LEU A 82 0.46 -14.22 -2.05
N LYS A 83 1.48 -14.11 -1.18
CA LYS A 83 2.20 -15.29 -0.68
C LYS A 83 1.39 -16.20 0.24
N TYR A 84 0.45 -15.67 1.01
CA TYR A 84 -0.27 -16.42 2.04
C TYR A 84 -1.75 -16.68 1.72
N CYS A 85 -2.39 -15.80 0.95
CA CYS A 85 -3.77 -15.97 0.50
C CYS A 85 -3.87 -16.78 -0.81
N GLY A 86 -2.83 -16.79 -1.65
CA GLY A 86 -2.91 -17.32 -3.01
C GLY A 86 -3.83 -16.48 -3.92
N ASP A 87 -3.99 -16.91 -5.17
CA ASP A 87 -4.93 -16.32 -6.17
C ASP A 87 -6.42 -16.53 -5.80
N GLN A 88 -6.68 -17.26 -4.72
CA GLN A 88 -8.03 -17.42 -4.22
C GLN A 88 -8.39 -16.22 -3.37
N GLY A 89 -8.98 -15.22 -4.03
CA GLY A 89 -9.72 -14.12 -3.44
C GLY A 89 -10.62 -14.62 -2.32
N THR A 90 -10.08 -14.61 -1.10
CA THR A 90 -10.82 -15.08 0.06
C THR A 90 -11.65 -13.90 0.54
N GLU A 91 -12.93 -14.13 0.77
CA GLU A 91 -13.90 -13.11 1.10
C GLU A 91 -13.51 -12.34 2.37
N LEU A 92 -13.76 -11.03 2.39
CA LEU A 92 -13.61 -10.18 3.55
C LEU A 92 -14.97 -10.21 4.27
N HIS A 93 -15.21 -11.24 5.10
CA HIS A 93 -16.41 -11.24 5.94
C HIS A 93 -16.31 -10.11 6.97
N ARG A 94 -17.07 -9.04 6.72
CA ARG A 94 -17.38 -8.03 7.72
C ARG A 94 -18.68 -8.45 8.40
N GLU A 95 -18.60 -8.84 9.66
CA GLU A 95 -19.78 -8.91 10.52
C GLU A 95 -20.17 -7.48 10.93
N LEU A 96 -20.77 -6.73 10.00
CA LEU A 96 -21.55 -5.53 10.29
C LEU A 96 -22.87 -5.62 9.50
N PRO A 97 -24.03 -5.42 10.13
CA PRO A 97 -25.30 -5.48 9.42
C PRO A 97 -25.44 -4.25 8.52
N GLY A 98 -25.39 -4.45 7.19
CA GLY A 98 -25.85 -3.45 6.21
C GLY A 98 -24.93 -3.07 5.06
N SER A 99 -23.87 -3.81 4.73
CA SER A 99 -23.10 -3.54 3.50
C SER A 99 -22.50 -4.83 2.93
N SER A 100 -23.31 -5.57 2.19
CA SER A 100 -22.87 -6.68 1.33
C SER A 100 -22.23 -6.13 0.05
N GLU A 101 -20.97 -5.72 0.13
CA GLU A 101 -20.11 -5.67 -1.05
C GLU A 101 -18.88 -6.52 -0.74
N ASN A 102 -18.91 -7.77 -1.22
CA ASN A 102 -17.73 -8.64 -1.27
C ASN A 102 -16.78 -8.09 -2.34
N THR A 103 -16.07 -7.00 -2.04
CA THR A 103 -15.00 -6.53 -2.92
C THR A 103 -13.83 -7.50 -2.77
N ILE A 104 -13.61 -8.32 -3.80
CA ILE A 104 -12.40 -9.14 -3.90
C ILE A 104 -11.22 -8.16 -3.95
N MET A 105 -10.32 -8.26 -2.98
CA MET A 105 -9.14 -7.42 -2.90
C MET A 105 -8.08 -7.97 -3.85
N ASP A 106 -7.81 -7.26 -4.93
CA ASP A 106 -6.69 -7.56 -5.82
C ASP A 106 -5.39 -7.04 -5.19
N PHE A 107 -4.69 -7.93 -4.49
CA PHE A 107 -3.41 -7.60 -3.87
C PHE A 107 -2.37 -7.16 -4.90
N GLN A 108 -2.38 -7.74 -6.10
CA GLN A 108 -1.40 -7.42 -7.13
C GLN A 108 -1.64 -6.00 -7.64
N GLU A 109 -2.85 -5.69 -8.10
CA GLU A 109 -3.18 -4.36 -8.64
C GLU A 109 -2.93 -3.26 -7.60
N ILE A 110 -3.41 -3.44 -6.37
CA ILE A 110 -3.21 -2.48 -5.28
C ILE A 110 -1.72 -2.31 -4.99
N GLY A 111 -0.98 -3.41 -4.91
CA GLY A 111 0.45 -3.39 -4.62
C GLY A 111 1.25 -2.67 -5.71
N GLU A 112 0.95 -2.96 -6.98
CA GLU A 112 1.58 -2.33 -8.14
C GLU A 112 1.33 -0.82 -8.16
N LYS A 113 0.08 -0.41 -7.96
CA LYS A 113 -0.31 1.01 -7.90
C LYS A 113 0.47 1.74 -6.80
N MET A 114 0.48 1.20 -5.59
CA MET A 114 1.11 1.85 -4.43
C MET A 114 2.64 1.95 -4.58
N LEU A 115 3.29 0.86 -5.00
CA LEU A 115 4.75 0.85 -5.12
C LEU A 115 5.24 1.66 -6.31
N THR A 116 4.50 1.69 -7.42
CA THR A 116 4.84 2.54 -8.57
C THR A 116 4.80 4.01 -8.16
N LYS A 117 3.74 4.43 -7.46
CA LYS A 117 3.62 5.80 -6.95
C LYS A 117 4.73 6.15 -5.96
N TYR A 118 5.02 5.25 -5.01
CA TYR A 118 6.14 5.40 -4.07
C TYR A 118 7.48 5.63 -4.80
N ILE A 119 7.82 4.78 -5.78
CA ILE A 119 9.08 4.91 -6.52
C ILE A 119 9.14 6.21 -7.31
N ALA A 120 8.07 6.56 -8.03
CA ALA A 120 8.02 7.79 -8.83
C ALA A 120 8.28 9.04 -7.98
N VAL A 121 7.73 9.06 -6.77
CA VAL A 121 7.89 10.17 -5.83
C VAL A 121 9.28 10.19 -5.20
N CYS A 122 9.78 9.04 -4.74
CA CYS A 122 11.10 8.93 -4.12
C CYS A 122 12.25 9.21 -5.09
N GLU A 123 12.13 8.80 -6.36
CA GLU A 123 13.18 9.00 -7.38
C GLU A 123 13.01 10.29 -8.19
N GLY A 124 11.84 10.92 -8.08
CA GLY A 124 11.53 12.23 -8.67
C GLY A 124 11.66 13.36 -7.64
N PRO A 125 10.54 13.95 -7.17
CA PRO A 125 10.55 15.13 -6.31
C PRO A 125 11.35 14.95 -5.01
N LEU A 126 11.49 13.72 -4.49
CA LEU A 126 12.21 13.46 -3.24
C LEU A 126 13.59 12.81 -3.43
N ARG A 127 14.17 12.84 -4.64
CA ARG A 127 15.45 12.17 -4.95
C ARG A 127 16.60 12.52 -4.00
N SER A 128 16.66 13.76 -3.51
CA SER A 128 17.68 14.25 -2.59
C SER A 128 17.47 13.85 -1.13
N HIS A 129 16.34 13.22 -0.78
CA HIS A 129 15.94 12.94 0.60
C HIS A 129 16.30 11.52 1.08
N GLY A 130 17.03 10.74 0.27
CA GLY A 130 17.63 9.48 0.71
C GLY A 130 16.68 8.30 0.89
N TRP A 131 15.47 8.35 0.31
CA TRP A 131 14.52 7.23 0.33
C TRP A 131 15.04 6.01 -0.46
N ASP A 132 14.95 4.81 0.13
CA ASP A 132 15.37 3.56 -0.51
C ASP A 132 14.23 2.87 -1.27
N THR A 133 14.38 2.77 -2.59
CA THR A 133 13.41 2.12 -3.48
C THR A 133 13.75 0.68 -3.82
N LYS A 134 14.89 0.14 -3.37
CA LYS A 134 15.34 -1.22 -3.72
C LYS A 134 14.32 -2.29 -3.38
N ASN A 135 13.72 -2.20 -2.19
CA ASN A 135 12.72 -3.19 -1.76
C ASN A 135 11.41 -3.06 -2.57
N ALA A 136 10.95 -1.83 -2.83
CA ALA A 136 9.76 -1.58 -3.66
C ALA A 136 9.93 -2.19 -5.06
N LYS A 137 11.09 -1.96 -5.70
CA LYS A 137 11.42 -2.53 -7.02
C LYS A 137 11.42 -4.05 -7.00
N ARG A 138 12.04 -4.67 -5.98
CA ARG A 138 12.04 -6.14 -5.81
C ARG A 138 10.64 -6.73 -5.67
N ILE A 139 9.73 -6.03 -4.99
CA ILE A 139 8.34 -6.48 -4.84
C ILE A 139 7.58 -6.32 -6.16
N LEU A 140 7.75 -5.20 -6.87
CA LEU A 140 7.16 -5.01 -8.20
C LEU A 140 7.61 -6.07 -9.21
N ASP A 141 8.90 -6.42 -9.20
CA ASP A 141 9.41 -7.48 -10.07
C ASP A 141 8.81 -8.84 -9.74
N TYR A 142 8.50 -9.10 -8.46
CA TYR A 142 7.73 -10.29 -8.06
C TYR A 142 6.30 -10.25 -8.61
N PHE A 143 5.61 -9.10 -8.57
CA PHE A 143 4.25 -8.99 -9.14
C PHE A 143 4.24 -9.26 -10.65
N LYS A 144 5.20 -8.71 -11.40
CA LYS A 144 5.33 -8.96 -12.84
C LYS A 144 5.55 -10.44 -13.19
N GLN A 145 6.23 -11.19 -12.33
CA GLN A 145 6.45 -12.63 -12.53
C GLN A 145 5.17 -13.45 -12.35
N LEU A 146 4.17 -12.94 -11.65
CA LEU A 146 2.89 -13.62 -11.46
C LEU A 146 1.95 -13.48 -12.66
N SER A 147 2.15 -12.44 -13.48
CA SER A 147 1.36 -12.15 -14.69
C SER A 147 2.02 -12.62 -15.99
N SER A 148 3.17 -13.31 -15.91
CA SER A 148 3.91 -13.88 -17.04
C SER A 148 3.64 -15.37 -17.20
#